data_AF-A0A6C0J9P1-F1
#
_entry.id   AF-A0A6C0J9P1-F1
#
_cell.length_a   1.000
_cell.length_b   1.000
_cell.length_c   1.000
_cell.angle_alpha   90.00
_cell.angle_beta   90.00
_cell.angle_gamma   90.00
#
_symmetry.space_group_name_H-M   'P 1'
#
loop_
_entity.id
_entity.type
_entity.pdbx_description
1 polymer ?
#
loop_
_entity_poly.entity_id
_entity_poly.type
_entity_poly.pdbx_seq_one_letter_code
_entity_poly.pdbx_strand_id
1 'polypeptide(L)' 'MNKEFCTGNYQIKIYKDIDEPLKYFNVRCSFIKDLSPKSTTELKEAINLSYLYRNSIQYNCLYSSNLMKKIKKI' A
#
# COMPACT_ATOMS: atom_id res chain seq x y z
N MET A 1 10.63 -2.52 11.88
CA MET A 1 10.64 -1.10 11.45
C MET A 1 9.22 -0.70 11.06
N ASN A 2 8.82 0.55 11.31
CA ASN A 2 7.51 1.07 10.94
C ASN A 2 7.66 2.46 10.31
N LYS A 3 6.59 2.91 9.64
CA LYS A 3 6.40 4.28 9.17
C LYS A 3 5.05 4.79 9.61
N GLU A 4 4.99 6.07 9.92
CA GLU A 4 3.78 6.74 10.38
C GLU A 4 3.50 7.97 9.53
N PHE A 5 2.22 8.22 9.26
CA PHE A 5 1.75 9.45 8.62
C PHE A 5 0.30 9.76 9.00
N CYS A 6 -0.09 11.02 8.82
CA CYS A 6 -1.44 11.48 9.09
C CYS A 6 -2.24 11.60 7.79
N THR A 7 -3.52 11.26 7.84
CA THR A 7 -4.50 11.50 6.77
C THR A 7 -5.80 11.96 7.41
N GLY A 8 -6.19 13.21 7.16
CA GLY A 8 -7.26 13.86 7.90
C GLY A 8 -7.01 13.79 9.42
N ASN A 9 -7.95 13.18 10.15
CA ASN A 9 -7.89 13.01 11.61
C ASN A 9 -7.30 11.65 12.05
N TYR A 10 -6.73 10.88 11.12
CA TYR A 10 -6.18 9.55 11.40
C TYR A 10 -4.66 9.56 11.40
N GLN A 11 -4.06 8.97 12.42
CA GLN A 11 -2.65 8.58 12.42
C GLN A 11 -2.56 7.12 11.97
N ILE A 12 -1.86 6.88 10.87
CA ILE A 12 -1.66 5.54 10.30
C ILE A 12 -0.25 5.09 10.60
N LYS A 13 -0.13 3.85 11.07
CA LYS A 13 1.14 3.17 11.33
C LYS A 13 1.24 1.92 10.47
N ILE A 14 2.22 1.89 9.57
CA ILE A 14 2.49 0.77 8.68
C ILE A 14 3.74 0.04 9.16
N TYR A 15 3.63 -1.27 9.30
CA TYR A 15 4.73 -2.14 9.68
C TYR A 15 5.37 -2.78 8.47
N LYS A 16 6.69 -2.87 8.50
CA LYS A 16 7.48 -3.60 7.52
C LYS A 16 7.48 -5.09 7.88
N ASP A 17 7.24 -5.95 6.89
CA ASP A 17 7.38 -7.40 7.08
C ASP A 17 8.86 -7.79 7.21
N ILE A 18 9.12 -8.90 7.88
CA ILE A 18 10.49 -9.39 8.14
C ILE A 18 11.27 -9.52 6.84
N ASP A 19 10.69 -10.21 5.85
CA ASP A 19 11.33 -10.54 4.57
C ASP A 19 11.18 -9.46 3.49
N GLU A 20 10.48 -8.37 3.78
CA GLU A 20 10.26 -7.32 2.80
C GLU A 20 11.52 -6.44 2.65
N PRO A 21 12.09 -6.25 1.45
CA PRO A 21 13.19 -5.30 1.28
C PRO A 21 12.74 -3.86 1.53
N LEU A 22 13.63 -3.03 2.09
CA LEU A 22 13.33 -1.63 2.45
C LEU A 22 12.75 -0.81 1.29
N LYS A 23 13.27 -1.03 0.07
CA LYS A 23 12.78 -0.39 -1.16
C LYS A 23 11.28 -0.63 -1.34
N TYR A 24 10.83 -1.88 -1.21
CA TYR A 24 9.45 -2.28 -1.45
C TYR A 24 8.51 -1.91 -0.30
N PHE A 25 9.02 -1.91 0.93
CA PHE A 25 8.31 -1.32 2.07
C PHE A 25 8.01 0.17 1.82
N ASN A 26 9.00 0.94 1.35
CA ASN A 26 8.81 2.36 1.04
C ASN A 26 7.77 2.57 -0.07
N VAL A 27 7.79 1.73 -1.12
CA VAL A 27 6.79 1.77 -2.20
C VAL A 27 5.38 1.56 -1.65
N ARG A 28 5.17 0.60 -0.75
CA ARG A 28 3.88 0.37 -0.10
C ARG A 28 3.43 1.55 0.74
N CYS A 29 4.32 2.13 1.55
CA CYS A 29 3.97 3.29 2.36
C CYS A 29 3.55 4.48 1.50
N SER A 30 4.26 4.76 0.40
CA SER A 30 3.87 5.80 -0.54
C SER A 30 2.51 5.51 -1.17
N PHE A 31 2.29 4.28 -1.65
CA PHE A 31 1.02 3.87 -2.25
C PHE A 31 -0.17 4.09 -1.29
N ILE A 32 -0.05 3.69 -0.02
CA ILE A 32 -1.12 3.88 0.97
C ILE A 32 -1.32 5.37 1.28
N LYS A 33 -0.23 6.16 1.33
CA LYS A 33 -0.30 7.60 1.54
C LYS A 33 -1.05 8.29 0.39
N ASP A 34 -0.78 7.91 -0.85
CA ASP A 34 -1.40 8.49 -2.03
C ASP A 34 -2.91 8.14 -2.12
N LEU A 35 -3.31 6.95 -1.65
CA LEU A 35 -4.72 6.60 -1.49
C LEU A 35 -5.45 7.42 -0.41
N SER A 36 -4.72 8.02 0.53
CA SER A 36 -5.26 8.89 1.59
C SER A 36 -6.52 8.35 2.27
N PRO A 37 -6.50 7.11 2.82
CA PRO A 37 -7.70 6.48 3.39
C PRO A 37 -8.25 7.30 4.56
N LYS A 38 -9.58 7.46 4.62
CA LYS A 38 -10.29 8.27 5.62
C LYS A 38 -11.14 7.44 6.58
N SER A 39 -11.06 6.11 6.49
CA SER A 39 -11.75 5.19 7.37
C SER A 39 -10.91 3.94 7.63
N THR A 40 -11.23 3.20 8.69
CA THR A 40 -10.56 1.92 8.99
C THR A 40 -10.78 0.88 7.89
N THR A 41 -11.94 0.90 7.23
CA THR A 41 -12.25 0.04 6.09
C THR A 41 -11.39 0.39 4.88
N GLU A 42 -11.29 1.68 4.53
CA GLU A 42 -10.42 2.15 3.45
C GLU A 42 -8.94 1.85 3.74
N LEU A 43 -8.51 1.98 5.00
CA LEU A 43 -7.14 1.65 5.39
C LEU A 43 -6.84 0.16 5.17
N LYS A 44 -7.76 -0.73 5.56
CA LYS A 44 -7.60 -2.17 5.32
C LYS A 44 -7.53 -2.47 3.82
N GLU A 45 -8.38 -1.86 3.00
CA GLU A 45 -8.33 -2.03 1.56
C GLU A 45 -7.01 -1.49 0.98
N ALA A 46 -6.56 -0.31 1.39
CA ALA A 46 -5.31 0.29 0.95
C ALA A 46 -4.09 -0.58 1.31
N ILE A 47 -4.06 -1.16 2.51
CA ILE A 47 -3.01 -2.10 2.92
C ILE A 47 -3.01 -3.32 2.00
N ASN A 48 -4.17 -3.93 1.74
CA ASN A 48 -4.27 -5.09 0.84
C ASN A 48 -3.83 -4.75 -0.58
N LEU A 49 -4.28 -3.62 -1.13
CA LEU A 49 -3.88 -3.14 -2.45
C LEU A 49 -2.38 -2.85 -2.52
N SER A 50 -1.77 -2.34 -1.44
CA SER A 50 -0.32 -2.07 -1.39
C SER A 50 0.51 -3.35 -1.61
N TYR A 51 0.06 -4.49 -1.08
CA TYR A 51 0.74 -5.77 -1.29
C TYR A 51 0.65 -6.24 -2.75
N LEU A 52 -0.53 -6.09 -3.36
CA LEU A 52 -0.72 -6.43 -4.77
C LEU A 52 0.13 -5.52 -5.66
N TYR A 53 0.13 -4.21 -5.38
CA TYR A 53 0.97 -3.25 -6.07
C TYR A 53 2.46 -3.59 -5.95
N ARG A 54 2.94 -3.86 -4.73
CA ARG A 54 4.31 -4.31 -4.47
C ARG A 54 4.66 -5.53 -5.32
N ASN A 55 3.82 -6.56 -5.31
CA ASN A 55 4.06 -7.79 -6.06
C ASN A 55 4.08 -7.55 -7.57
N SER A 56 3.25 -6.63 -8.07
CA SER A 56 3.26 -6.24 -9.49
C SER A 56 4.57 -5.56 -9.90
N ILE A 57 5.25 -4.86 -8.99
CA ILE A 57 6.55 -4.22 -9.26
C ILE A 57 7.72 -5.16 -9.00
N GLN A 58 7.69 -5.89 -7.88
CA GLN A 58 8.81 -6.73 -7.44
C GLN A 58 8.93 -8.02 -8.26
N TYR A 59 7.79 -8.62 -8.61
CA TYR A 59 7.72 -9.94 -9.23
C TYR A 59 7.00 -9.95 -10.59
N ASN A 60 6.64 -8.77 -11.12
CA ASN A 60 5.88 -8.62 -12.36
C ASN A 60 4.55 -9.40 -12.36
N CYS A 61 3.92 -9.57 -11.19
CA CYS A 61 2.62 -10.23 -11.10
C CYS A 61 1.53 -9.44 -11.85
N LEU A 62 0.71 -10.15 -12.60
CA LEU A 62 -0.48 -9.61 -13.27
C LEU A 62 -1.74 -10.07 -12.54
N TYR A 63 -2.67 -9.15 -12.35
CA TYR A 63 -3.96 -9.40 -11.73
C TYR A 63 -5.10 -9.18 -12.72
N SER A 64 -6.33 -9.44 -12.29
CA SER A 64 -7.53 -9.12 -13.08
C SER A 64 -7.52 -7.65 -13.49
N SER A 65 -8.13 -7.35 -14.64
CA SER A 65 -8.17 -5.99 -15.21
C SER A 65 -8.69 -4.94 -14.21
N ASN A 66 -9.65 -5.31 -13.36
CA ASN A 66 -10.18 -4.45 -12.30
C ASN A 66 -9.15 -4.15 -11.21
N LEU A 67 -8.40 -5.16 -10.74
CA LEU A 67 -7.34 -4.96 -9.75
C LEU A 67 -6.17 -4.16 -10.33
N MET A 68 -5.80 -4.45 -11.58
CA MET A 68 -4.75 -3.69 -12.29
C MET A 68 -5.12 -2.22 -12.41
N LYS A 69 -6.39 -1.90 -12.68
CA LYS A 69 -6.88 -0.52 -12.66
C LYS A 69 -6.74 0.11 -11.28
N LYS A 70 -7.08 -0.60 -10.19
CA LYS A 70 -6.97 -0.06 -8.82
C LYS A 70 -5.52 0.24 -8.41
N ILE A 71 -4.57 -0.63 -8.76
CA ILE A 71 -3.16 -0.47 -8.32
C ILE A 71 -2.32 0.44 -9.23
N LYS A 72 -2.77 0.73 -10.47
CA LYS A 72 -2.05 1.62 -11.41
C LYS A 72 -2.61 3.04 -11.48
N LYS A 73 -3.70 3.37 -10.77
CA LYS A 73 -4.40 4.66 -10.90
C LYS A 73 -3.81 5.81 -10.08
N ILE A 74 -2.59 5.64 -9.57
CA ILE A 74 -1.91 6.61 -8.70
C ILE A 74 -0.79 7.27 -9.49
#